data_AF-A0A352A012-F1
#
_entry.id   AF-A0A352A012-F1
#
_cell.length_a   1.000
_cell.length_b   1.000
_cell.length_c   1.000
_cell.angle_alpha   90.00
_cell.angle_beta   90.00
_cell.angle_gamma   90.00
#
_symmetry.space_group_name_H-M   'P 1'
#
loop_
_entity.id
_entity.type
_entity.pdbx_description
1 polymer ?
#
loop_
_entity_poly.entity_id
_entity_poly.type
_entity_poly.pdbx_seq_one_letter_code
_entity_poly.pdbx_strand_id
1 'polypeptide(L)'
;MNDDTQWTWQKEYQLEFQVRSLMEKHPQARWSTEMRRVARTMMRELLLAQASDWQFLISTFSARDYAEMRFHNHVEDAKRCCDIFERLAVTGNLSQDEGAYLTELDARDGIFEAEIDLYFATHG
;
A
#
# COMPACT_ATOMS: atom_id res chain seq x y z
N MET A 1 -14.77 19.45 -4.27
CA MET A 1 -13.31 19.24 -4.22
C MET A 1 -12.71 20.57 -3.75
N ASN A 2 -11.94 20.56 -2.66
CA ASN A 2 -11.27 21.76 -2.12
C ASN A 2 -9.81 21.75 -2.62
N ASP A 3 -9.24 22.92 -2.90
CA ASP A 3 -7.86 23.07 -3.37
C ASP A 3 -6.85 22.50 -2.35
N ASP A 4 -7.15 22.56 -1.05
CA ASP A 4 -6.31 22.04 0.04
C ASP A 4 -6.11 20.51 0.02
N THR A 5 -7.04 19.75 -0.58
CA THR A 5 -7.00 18.27 -0.59
C THR A 5 -6.82 17.68 -1.97
N GLN A 6 -6.75 18.51 -3.03
CA GLN A 6 -6.59 18.02 -4.41
C GLN A 6 -5.35 17.13 -4.58
N TRP A 7 -4.27 17.44 -3.88
CA TRP A 7 -3.00 16.70 -3.97
C TRP A 7 -3.11 15.26 -3.44
N THR A 8 -4.00 14.97 -2.48
CA THR A 8 -4.17 13.61 -1.96
C THR A 8 -4.73 12.71 -3.06
N TRP A 9 -5.77 13.16 -3.76
CA TRP A 9 -6.37 12.43 -4.89
C TRP A 9 -5.36 12.14 -6.00
N GLN A 10 -4.48 13.09 -6.32
CA GLN A 10 -3.44 12.86 -7.34
C GLN A 10 -2.49 11.73 -6.94
N LYS A 11 -2.11 11.66 -5.66
CA LYS A 11 -1.23 10.60 -5.14
C LYS A 11 -1.94 9.26 -5.06
N GLU A 12 -3.20 9.26 -4.62
CA GLU A 12 -4.06 8.07 -4.54
C GLU A 12 -4.24 7.44 -5.93
N TYR A 13 -4.65 8.21 -6.94
CA TYR A 13 -4.83 7.67 -8.30
C TYR A 13 -3.53 7.15 -8.92
N GLN A 14 -2.40 7.80 -8.65
CA GLN A 14 -1.10 7.32 -9.10
C GLN A 14 -0.75 5.98 -8.46
N LEU A 15 -0.98 5.86 -7.14
CA LEU A 15 -0.71 4.64 -6.41
C LEU A 15 -1.64 3.49 -6.85
N GLU A 16 -2.94 3.74 -6.98
CA GLU A 16 -3.90 2.77 -7.51
C GLU A 16 -3.48 2.25 -8.88
N PHE A 17 -3.08 3.15 -9.78
CA PHE A 17 -2.62 2.78 -11.10
C PHE A 17 -1.37 1.89 -11.03
N GLN A 18 -0.39 2.26 -10.21
CA GLN A 18 0.84 1.47 -10.02
C GLN A 18 0.53 0.07 -9.48
N VAL A 19 -0.27 -0.03 -8.41
CA VAL A 19 -0.65 -1.31 -7.81
C VAL A 19 -1.40 -2.16 -8.83
N ARG A 20 -2.40 -1.60 -9.52
CA ARG A 20 -3.17 -2.34 -10.54
C ARG A 20 -2.27 -2.85 -11.66
N SER A 21 -1.43 -1.98 -12.23
CA SER A 21 -0.51 -2.37 -13.30
C SER A 21 0.46 -3.47 -12.86
N LEU A 22 0.91 -3.45 -11.61
CA LEU A 22 1.80 -4.47 -11.07
C LEU A 22 1.10 -5.83 -10.91
N MET A 23 -0.14 -5.81 -10.41
CA MET A 23 -0.99 -6.99 -10.26
C MET A 23 -1.34 -7.62 -11.62
N GLU A 24 -1.64 -6.80 -12.63
CA GLU A 24 -1.90 -7.25 -14.01
C GLU A 24 -0.64 -7.85 -14.65
N LYS A 25 0.53 -7.24 -14.40
CA LYS A 25 1.81 -7.69 -14.95
C LYS A 25 2.26 -9.03 -14.39
N HIS A 26 1.96 -9.31 -13.12
CA HIS A 26 2.41 -10.51 -12.40
C HIS A 26 1.21 -11.31 -11.88
N PRO A 27 0.69 -12.29 -12.64
CA PRO A 27 -0.46 -13.10 -12.22
C PRO A 27 -0.20 -13.88 -10.93
N GLN A 28 -1.22 -14.01 -10.07
CA GLN A 28 -1.11 -14.62 -8.74
C GLN A 28 -0.59 -16.05 -8.74
N ALA A 29 -0.85 -16.81 -9.81
CA ALA A 29 -0.33 -18.16 -10.00
C ALA A 29 1.21 -18.26 -9.95
N ARG A 30 1.92 -17.14 -10.15
CA ARG A 30 3.40 -17.06 -10.11
C ARG A 30 3.95 -16.55 -8.79
N TRP A 31 3.10 -16.17 -7.84
CA TRP A 31 3.55 -15.54 -6.61
C TRP A 31 4.17 -16.57 -5.66
N SER A 32 5.38 -16.26 -5.19
CA SER A 32 5.98 -16.94 -4.04
C SER A 32 5.29 -16.54 -2.73
N THR A 33 5.61 -17.23 -1.63
CA THR A 33 5.15 -16.85 -0.28
C THR A 33 5.53 -15.42 0.07
N GLU A 34 6.76 -15.00 -0.26
CA GLU A 34 7.22 -13.63 -0.02
C GLU A 34 6.47 -12.61 -0.91
N MET A 35 6.18 -12.94 -2.17
CA MET A 35 5.39 -12.05 -3.03
C MET A 35 3.97 -11.87 -2.49
N ARG A 36 3.34 -12.93 -1.97
CA ARG A 36 2.03 -12.83 -1.30
C ARG A 36 2.10 -11.94 -0.07
N ARG A 37 3.15 -12.07 0.74
CA ARG A 37 3.36 -11.20 1.91
C ARG A 37 3.45 -9.74 1.50
N VAL A 38 4.32 -9.41 0.54
CA VAL A 38 4.48 -8.04 0.05
C VAL A 38 3.18 -7.51 -0.57
N ALA A 39 2.47 -8.33 -1.36
CA ALA A 39 1.20 -7.96 -1.96
C ALA A 39 0.14 -7.62 -0.91
N ARG A 40 0.07 -8.38 0.19
CA ARG A 40 -0.83 -8.10 1.32
C ARG A 40 -0.53 -6.75 1.95
N THR A 41 0.73 -6.51 2.30
CA THR A 41 1.17 -5.23 2.90
C THR A 41 0.90 -4.07 1.94
N MET A 42 1.22 -4.23 0.66
CA MET A 42 0.96 -3.21 -0.38
C MET A 42 -0.52 -2.85 -0.50
N MET A 43 -1.41 -3.85 -0.56
CA MET A 43 -2.86 -3.61 -0.63
C MET A 43 -3.38 -2.93 0.63
N ARG A 44 -2.82 -3.28 1.79
CA ARG A 44 -3.18 -2.67 3.06
C ARG A 44 -2.82 -1.19 3.12
N GLU A 45 -1.59 -0.85 2.73
CA GLU A 45 -1.14 0.55 2.68
C GLU A 45 -1.93 1.37 1.65
N LEU A 46 -2.28 0.77 0.51
CA LEU A 46 -3.19 1.41 -0.46
C LEU A 46 -4.57 1.70 0.18
N LEU A 47 -5.19 0.71 0.83
CA LEU A 47 -6.49 0.88 1.49
C LEU A 47 -6.43 1.96 2.59
N LEU A 48 -5.35 1.99 3.36
CA LEU A 48 -5.12 3.02 4.38
C LEU A 48 -4.96 4.41 3.76
N ALA A 49 -4.25 4.54 2.64
CA ALA A 49 -4.11 5.81 1.92
C ALA A 49 -5.46 6.32 1.37
N GLN A 50 -6.38 5.43 0.99
CA GLN A 50 -7.71 5.75 0.45
C GLN A 50 -8.75 6.15 1.52
N ALA A 51 -8.39 6.13 2.81
CA ALA A 51 -9.33 6.51 3.87
C ALA A 51 -9.73 7.99 3.76
N SER A 52 -11.03 8.26 3.65
CA SER A 52 -11.56 9.63 3.48
C SER A 52 -11.36 10.52 4.70
N ASP A 53 -11.07 9.94 5.87
CA ASP A 53 -10.69 10.62 7.10
C ASP A 53 -9.51 11.58 6.90
N TRP A 54 -8.57 11.27 6.01
CA TRP A 54 -7.42 12.16 5.77
C TRP A 54 -7.87 13.51 5.21
N GLN A 55 -8.66 13.50 4.14
CA GLN A 55 -9.20 14.71 3.53
C GLN A 55 -10.12 15.46 4.51
N PHE A 56 -10.88 14.75 5.35
CA PHE A 56 -11.72 15.35 6.38
C PHE A 56 -10.90 16.06 7.47
N LEU A 57 -9.85 15.43 8.00
CA LEU A 57 -8.97 16.00 9.02
C LEU A 57 -8.16 17.19 8.49
N ILE A 58 -7.71 17.14 7.23
CA ILE A 58 -7.03 18.26 6.56
C ILE A 58 -7.98 19.45 6.43
N SER A 59 -9.20 19.23 5.94
CA SER A 59 -10.16 20.30 5.65
C SER A 59 -10.79 20.93 6.90
N THR A 60 -10.87 20.20 8.01
CA THR A 60 -11.41 20.70 9.29
C THR A 60 -10.35 21.31 10.21
N PHE A 61 -9.07 21.30 9.83
CA PHE A 61 -7.93 21.81 10.60
C PHE A 61 -7.78 21.24 12.03
N SER A 62 -8.47 20.15 12.35
CA SER A 62 -8.44 19.55 13.69
C SER A 62 -7.13 18.80 13.96
N ALA A 63 -6.54 18.20 12.91
CA ALA A 63 -5.28 17.46 12.96
C ALA A 63 -4.57 17.41 11.60
N ARG A 64 -4.48 18.56 10.90
CA ARG A 64 -3.98 18.65 9.52
C ARG A 64 -2.59 18.03 9.35
N ASP A 65 -1.58 18.49 10.10
CA ASP A 65 -0.20 18.00 9.98
C ASP A 65 -0.09 16.48 10.17
N TYR A 66 -0.88 15.94 11.11
CA TYR A 66 -0.94 14.50 11.37
C TYR A 66 -1.56 13.75 10.17
N ALA A 67 -2.67 14.24 9.63
CA ALA A 67 -3.33 13.63 8.48
C ALA A 67 -2.46 13.68 7.22
N GLU A 68 -1.79 14.81 6.96
CA GLU A 68 -0.85 14.94 5.84
C GLU A 68 0.31 13.95 5.99
N MET A 69 0.94 13.89 7.17
CA MET A 69 2.02 12.93 7.48
C MET A 69 1.57 11.48 7.29
N ARG A 70 0.42 11.08 7.85
CA ARG A 70 -0.08 9.70 7.76
C ARG A 70 -0.41 9.30 6.34
N PHE A 71 -1.11 10.17 5.60
CA PHE A 71 -1.39 9.93 4.18
C PHE A 71 -0.09 9.75 3.38
N HIS A 72 0.90 10.63 3.59
CA HIS A 72 2.20 10.51 2.93
C HIS A 72 2.91 9.21 3.25
N ASN A 73 2.93 8.79 4.52
CA ASN A 73 3.56 7.54 4.93
C ASN A 73 2.92 6.35 4.22
N HIS A 74 1.59 6.21 4.27
CA HIS A 74 0.89 5.11 3.60
C HIS A 74 1.16 5.07 2.09
N VAL A 75 1.20 6.23 1.43
CA VAL A 75 1.54 6.31 0.00
C VAL A 75 2.97 5.85 -0.28
N GLU A 76 3.95 6.31 0.50
CA GLU A 76 5.36 5.94 0.28
C GLU A 76 5.64 4.48 0.66
N ASP A 77 4.99 3.98 1.72
CA ASP A 77 5.11 2.58 2.14
C ASP A 77 4.51 1.64 1.09
N ALA A 78 3.34 1.98 0.52
CA ALA A 78 2.75 1.24 -0.59
C ALA A 78 3.65 1.23 -1.84
N LYS A 79 4.21 2.38 -2.23
CA LYS A 79 5.16 2.47 -3.37
C LYS A 79 6.40 1.63 -3.13
N ARG A 80 6.96 1.69 -1.93
CA ARG A 80 8.13 0.87 -1.59
C ARG A 80 7.79 -0.61 -1.65
N CYS A 81 6.59 -1.02 -1.27
CA CYS A 81 6.12 -2.39 -1.48
C CYS A 81 5.98 -2.73 -2.97
N CYS A 82 5.52 -1.81 -3.84
CA CYS A 82 5.54 -2.02 -5.29
C CYS A 82 6.96 -2.31 -5.80
N ASP A 83 7.94 -1.50 -5.38
CA ASP A 83 9.34 -1.65 -5.80
C ASP A 83 9.93 -2.99 -5.33
N ILE A 84 9.67 -3.37 -4.07
CA ILE A 84 10.07 -4.66 -3.51
C ILE A 84 9.43 -5.81 -4.30
N PHE A 85 8.13 -5.73 -4.57
CA PHE A 85 7.40 -6.76 -5.28
C PHE A 85 7.92 -6.95 -6.71
N GLU A 86 8.14 -5.87 -7.45
CA GLU A 86 8.71 -5.90 -8.80
C GLU A 86 10.12 -6.51 -8.81
N ARG A 87 10.98 -6.09 -7.86
CA ARG A 87 12.32 -6.66 -7.69
C ARG A 87 12.26 -8.15 -7.34
N LEU A 88 11.34 -8.54 -6.46
CA LEU A 88 11.15 -9.92 -6.03
C LEU A 88 10.64 -10.80 -7.18
N ALA A 89 9.78 -10.28 -8.05
CA ALA A 89 9.31 -10.99 -9.24
C ALA A 89 10.45 -11.34 -10.22
N VAL A 90 11.51 -10.55 -10.25
CA VAL A 90 12.70 -10.79 -11.10
C VAL A 90 13.73 -11.67 -10.38
N THR A 91 14.01 -11.37 -9.11
CA THR A 91 15.13 -11.97 -8.38
C THR A 91 14.76 -13.23 -7.61
N GLY A 92 13.50 -13.39 -7.21
CA GLY A 92 13.03 -14.48 -6.35
C GLY A 92 13.46 -14.39 -4.88
N ASN A 93 14.23 -13.37 -4.50
CA ASN A 93 14.82 -13.26 -3.16
C ASN A 93 14.44 -11.93 -2.50
N LEU A 94 13.91 -11.99 -1.28
CA LEU A 94 13.70 -10.84 -0.41
C LEU A 94 15.00 -10.58 0.39
N SER A 95 15.48 -9.34 0.41
CA SER A 95 16.64 -8.99 1.24
C SER A 95 16.28 -8.92 2.72
N GLN A 96 17.29 -8.98 3.59
CA GLN A 96 17.09 -8.86 5.03
C GLN A 96 16.45 -7.51 5.41
N ASP A 97 16.91 -6.41 4.80
CA ASP A 97 16.42 -5.06 5.09
C ASP A 97 14.96 -4.88 4.66
N GLU A 98 14.57 -5.43 3.51
CA GLU A 98 13.17 -5.41 3.08
C GLU A 98 12.30 -6.30 3.96
N GLY A 99 12.79 -7.47 4.38
CA GLY A 99 12.08 -8.33 5.32
C GLY A 99 11.87 -7.68 6.69
N ALA A 100 12.87 -6.94 7.18
CA ALA A 100 12.76 -6.15 8.41
C ALA A 100 11.74 -5.03 8.24
N TYR A 101 11.81 -4.29 7.13
CA TYR A 101 10.87 -3.22 6.83
C TYR A 101 9.42 -3.70 6.72
N LEU A 102 9.14 -4.82 6.03
CA LEU A 102 7.79 -5.40 6.01
C LEU A 102 7.29 -5.77 7.42
N THR A 103 8.18 -6.25 8.28
CA THR A 103 7.84 -6.58 9.68
C THR A 103 7.48 -5.32 10.48
N GLU A 104 8.16 -4.20 10.23
CA GLU A 104 7.81 -2.91 10.83
C GLU A 104 6.45 -2.41 10.36
N LEU A 105 6.14 -2.55 9.07
CA LEU A 105 4.82 -2.21 8.52
C LEU A 105 3.73 -3.10 9.11
N ASP A 106 3.95 -4.41 9.19
CA ASP A 106 2.99 -5.34 9.80
C ASP A 106 2.76 -5.02 11.29
N ALA A 107 3.77 -4.56 12.03
CA ALA A 107 3.61 -4.14 13.42
C ALA A 107 2.84 -2.81 13.57
N ARG A 108 3.05 -1.87 12.64
CA ARG A 108 2.43 -0.54 12.67
C ARG A 108 0.98 -0.56 12.17
N ASP A 109 0.74 -1.31 11.11
CA ASP A 109 -0.50 -1.27 10.32
C ASP A 109 -1.12 -2.65 10.12
N GLY A 110 -0.81 -3.68 10.93
CA GLY A 110 -1.26 -5.08 10.76
C GLY A 110 -2.78 -5.38 10.91
N ILE A 111 -3.62 -4.67 10.16
CA ILE A 111 -5.07 -4.86 10.07
C ILE A 111 -5.46 -5.53 8.73
N PHE A 112 -6.68 -6.04 8.64
CA PHE A 112 -7.26 -6.63 7.42
C PHE A 112 -6.51 -7.85 6.82
N GLU A 113 -5.70 -8.57 7.61
CA GLU A 113 -4.90 -9.67 7.06
C GLU A 113 -5.76 -10.77 6.42
N ALA A 114 -6.79 -11.22 7.15
CA ALA A 114 -7.66 -12.29 6.71
C ALA A 114 -8.54 -11.88 5.53
N GLU A 115 -9.00 -10.63 5.52
CA GLU A 115 -9.85 -10.06 4.48
C GLU A 115 -9.08 -9.90 3.16
N ILE A 116 -7.84 -9.42 3.22
CA ILE A 116 -6.98 -9.28 2.04
C ILE A 116 -6.59 -10.67 1.50
N ASP A 117 -6.27 -11.62 2.38
CA ASP A 117 -5.99 -13.00 1.96
C ASP A 117 -7.20 -13.66 1.30
N LEU A 118 -8.40 -13.45 1.86
CA LEU A 118 -9.65 -13.93 1.28
C LEU A 118 -9.92 -13.29 -0.09
N TYR A 119 -9.65 -11.99 -0.23
CA TYR A 119 -9.79 -11.28 -1.50
C TYR A 119 -8.90 -11.90 -2.57
N PHE A 120 -7.62 -12.12 -2.28
CA PHE A 120 -6.70 -12.77 -3.21
C PHE A 120 -7.12 -14.20 -3.54
N ALA A 121 -7.58 -14.98 -2.56
CA ALA A 121 -8.04 -16.36 -2.78
C ALA A 121 -9.29 -16.45 -3.68
N THR A 122 -10.09 -15.39 -3.76
CA THR A 122 -11.37 -15.37 -4.51
C THR A 122 -11.27 -14.69 -5.87
N HIS A 123 -10.25 -13.85 -6.09
CA HIS A 123 -10.08 -13.04 -7.30
C HIS A 123 -8.71 -13.24 -7.99
N GLY A 124 -7.96 -14.26 -7.59
CA GLY A 124 -6.61 -14.58 -8.09
C GLY A 124 -6.51 -15.62 -9.19
#